data_AF-A0A078FH02-F1
#
_entry.id   AF-A0A078FH02-F1
#
_cell.length_a   1.000
_cell.length_b   1.000
_cell.length_c   1.000
_cell.angle_alpha   90.00
_cell.angle_beta   90.00
_cell.angle_gamma   90.00
#
_symmetry.space_group_name_H-M   'P 1'
#
loop_
_entity.id
_entity.type
_entity.pdbx_description
1 polymer ?
#
loop_
_entity_poly.entity_id
_entity_poly.type
_entity_poly.pdbx_seq_one_letter_code
_entity_poly.pdbx_strand_id
1 'polypeptide(L)'
;MNILDRICFVLEHDSCIKKSVKGQIRYLVYCMENAIQNLPPGEEQMVWMIDFNGYSLANVSLKTTRETAHVLQEHYPERLSLAILYNPPKFFEPFWKVARPFLEPKTRNKVKFVYSDDPNTKQIMEENFDMEKMESAFGGNDDSGFDIHKHSERMKEDDKKRLAVLKDIASPSLDSLSFLSVSDGATSDSAHLASEDVSEDEHQPHGMSEK
;
A
#
# COMPACT_ATOMS: atom_id res chain seq x y z
N MET A 1 6.93 -12.28 -22.92
CA MET A 1 7.74 -11.86 -21.76
C MET A 1 6.76 -11.27 -20.75
N ASN A 2 6.73 -11.79 -19.52
CA ASN A 2 5.56 -11.64 -18.65
C ASN A 2 5.51 -10.25 -18.03
N ILE A 3 4.54 -9.45 -18.44
CA ILE A 3 4.29 -8.13 -17.86
C ILE A 3 3.78 -8.18 -16.42
N LEU A 4 3.31 -9.35 -15.96
CA LEU A 4 2.94 -9.56 -14.56
C LEU A 4 4.13 -9.48 -13.59
N ASP A 5 5.34 -9.81 -14.04
CA ASP A 5 6.56 -9.65 -13.24
C ASP A 5 6.91 -8.17 -13.03
N ARG A 6 6.19 -7.27 -13.73
CA ARG A 6 6.34 -5.81 -13.63
C ARG A 6 5.21 -5.15 -12.84
N ILE A 7 4.23 -5.89 -12.31
CA ILE A 7 3.07 -5.29 -11.63
C ILE A 7 3.38 -5.05 -10.16
N CYS A 8 3.38 -3.78 -9.77
CA CYS A 8 3.19 -3.36 -8.40
C CYS A 8 1.69 -3.19 -8.15
N PHE A 9 1.12 -4.15 -7.43
CA PHE A 9 -0.25 -4.07 -6.93
C PHE A 9 -0.27 -3.10 -5.74
N VAL A 10 -0.76 -1.89 -5.95
CA VAL A 10 -1.07 -0.97 -4.86
C VAL A 10 -2.54 -1.21 -4.52
N LEU A 11 -2.80 -2.33 -3.85
CA LEU A 11 -4.15 -2.72 -3.44
C LEU A 11 -4.55 -1.98 -2.18
N GLU A 12 -5.59 -1.15 -2.29
CA GLU A 12 -6.21 -0.51 -1.16
C GLU A 12 -7.42 -1.31 -0.65
N HIS A 13 -7.24 -2.61 -0.36
CA HIS A 13 -8.35 -3.41 0.19
C HIS A 13 -7.92 -4.40 1.29
N ASP A 14 -7.34 -3.88 2.38
CA ASP A 14 -7.36 -4.64 3.63
C ASP A 14 -7.35 -3.71 4.85
N SER A 15 -8.39 -3.83 5.67
CA SER A 15 -8.79 -2.89 6.72
C SER A 15 -7.93 -2.97 7.99
N CYS A 16 -7.16 -4.05 8.15
CA CYS A 16 -6.50 -4.35 9.43
C CYS A 16 -5.09 -3.74 9.60
N ILE A 17 -4.30 -3.58 8.52
CA ILE A 17 -2.91 -3.04 8.60
C ILE A 17 -2.88 -1.49 8.44
N LYS A 18 -3.98 -0.89 7.96
CA LYS A 18 -3.99 0.43 7.25
C LYS A 18 -4.48 1.65 8.05
N LYS A 19 -4.50 1.64 9.38
CA LYS A 19 -5.04 2.78 10.15
C LYS A 19 -4.06 3.93 10.40
N SER A 20 -2.75 3.75 10.19
CA SER A 20 -1.76 4.81 10.39
C SER A 20 -1.01 5.17 9.11
N VAL A 21 -0.69 6.46 8.95
CA VAL A 21 0.13 6.97 7.83
C VAL A 21 1.46 6.20 7.74
N LYS A 22 2.11 5.95 8.87
CA LYS A 22 3.37 5.20 8.93
C LYS A 22 3.23 3.77 8.41
N GLY A 23 2.13 3.09 8.75
CA GLY A 23 1.84 1.74 8.26
C GLY A 23 1.64 1.71 6.75
N GLN A 24 0.87 2.67 6.22
CA GLN A 24 0.63 2.82 4.78
C GLN A 24 1.92 3.08 4.00
N ILE A 25 2.78 3.98 4.50
CA ILE A 25 4.08 4.27 3.87
C ILE A 25 5.02 3.05 3.93
N ARG A 26 5.06 2.32 5.06
CA ARG A 26 5.87 1.09 5.15
C ARG A 26 5.42 0.04 4.15
N TYR A 27 4.12 -0.15 4.01
CA TYR A 27 3.56 -1.08 3.05
C TYR A 27 3.86 -0.65 1.60
N LEU A 28 3.73 0.64 1.28
CA LEU A 28 4.12 1.18 -0.03
C LEU A 28 5.60 0.87 -0.34
N VAL A 29 6.50 1.19 0.58
CA VAL A 29 7.94 0.91 0.42
C VAL A 29 8.17 -0.58 0.22
N TYR A 30 7.53 -1.44 1.02
CA TYR A 30 7.62 -2.89 0.86
C TYR A 30 7.20 -3.35 -0.55
N CYS A 31 6.06 -2.89 -1.04
CA CYS A 31 5.58 -3.20 -2.39
C CYS A 31 6.55 -2.72 -3.47
N MET A 32 7.07 -1.50 -3.34
CA MET A 32 8.02 -0.93 -4.30
C MET A 32 9.33 -1.72 -4.34
N GLU A 33 9.88 -2.05 -3.17
CA GLU A 33 11.11 -2.82 -3.02
C GLU A 33 10.98 -4.23 -3.59
N ASN A 34 9.88 -4.92 -3.30
CA ASN A 34 9.61 -6.25 -3.85
C ASN A 34 9.40 -6.20 -5.37
N ALA A 35 8.72 -5.17 -5.88
CA ALA A 35 8.56 -5.00 -7.32
C ALA A 35 9.92 -4.81 -7.99
N ILE A 36 10.81 -3.97 -7.43
CA ILE A 36 12.16 -3.76 -7.97
C ILE A 36 12.98 -5.06 -8.00
N GLN A 37 12.90 -5.89 -6.95
CA GLN A 37 13.62 -7.16 -6.90
C GLN A 37 13.14 -8.19 -7.93
N ASN A 38 11.87 -8.13 -8.31
CA ASN A 38 11.27 -9.05 -9.27
C ASN A 38 11.27 -8.51 -10.71
N LEU A 39 11.80 -7.30 -10.95
CA LEU A 39 11.94 -6.76 -12.31
C LEU A 39 12.88 -7.64 -13.16
N PRO A 40 12.56 -7.82 -14.46
CA PRO A 40 13.46 -8.48 -15.39
C PRO A 40 14.83 -7.77 -15.47
N PRO A 41 15.92 -8.49 -15.79
CA PRO A 41 17.23 -7.88 -15.98
C PRO A 41 17.19 -6.73 -17.01
N GLY A 42 17.68 -5.56 -16.60
CA GLY A 42 17.72 -4.36 -17.45
C GLY A 42 16.44 -3.50 -17.45
N GLU A 43 15.41 -3.91 -16.73
CA GLU A 43 14.19 -3.11 -16.55
C GLU A 43 14.21 -2.38 -15.19
N GLU A 44 13.92 -1.08 -15.22
CA GLU A 44 13.90 -0.24 -14.01
C GLU A 44 12.52 0.30 -13.67
N GLN A 45 11.55 0.12 -14.58
CA GLN A 45 10.19 0.63 -14.49
C GLN A 45 9.16 -0.48 -14.35
N MET A 46 8.16 -0.21 -13.51
CA MET A 46 7.07 -1.12 -13.15
C MET A 46 5.71 -0.51 -13.50
N VAL A 47 4.73 -1.38 -13.71
CA VAL A 47 3.32 -1.01 -13.92
C VAL A 47 2.64 -0.92 -12.56
N TRP A 48 1.93 0.17 -12.28
CA TRP A 48 1.14 0.33 -11.07
C TRP A 48 -0.31 0.01 -11.39
N MET A 49 -0.86 -1.00 -10.73
CA MET A 49 -2.29 -1.28 -10.80
C MET A 49 -2.93 -0.92 -9.47
N ILE A 50 -3.83 0.06 -9.50
CA ILE A 50 -4.51 0.61 -8.33
C ILE A 50 -5.98 0.27 -8.46
N ASP A 51 -6.46 -0.58 -7.56
CA ASP A 51 -7.87 -0.94 -7.46
C ASP A 51 -8.62 0.06 -6.58
N PHE A 52 -9.64 0.71 -7.15
CA PHE A 52 -10.54 1.62 -6.44
C PHE A 52 -11.88 0.97 -6.09
N ASN A 53 -12.06 -0.32 -6.33
CA ASN A 53 -13.30 -0.99 -5.95
C ASN A 53 -13.45 -0.95 -4.41
N GLY A 54 -14.60 -0.48 -3.92
CA GLY A 54 -14.81 -0.22 -2.48
C GLY A 54 -14.10 1.02 -1.93
N TYR A 55 -13.39 1.80 -2.76
CA TYR A 55 -12.73 3.03 -2.34
C TYR A 55 -13.74 4.13 -2.02
N SER A 56 -13.53 4.81 -0.88
CA SER A 56 -14.35 5.93 -0.44
C SER A 56 -13.47 7.14 -0.13
N LEU A 57 -13.86 8.30 -0.66
CA LEU A 57 -13.25 9.61 -0.36
C LEU A 57 -13.16 9.90 1.15
N ALA A 58 -14.10 9.38 1.94
CA ALA A 58 -14.12 9.60 3.38
C ALA A 58 -12.88 8.99 4.10
N ASN A 59 -12.22 8.02 3.46
CA ASN A 59 -11.03 7.36 3.97
C ASN A 59 -9.73 8.02 3.51
N VAL A 60 -9.81 9.08 2.69
CA VAL A 60 -8.65 9.71 2.07
C VAL A 60 -8.07 10.79 2.96
N SER A 61 -6.91 10.49 3.55
CA SER A 61 -6.13 11.47 4.29
C SER A 61 -5.23 12.26 3.34
N LEU A 62 -5.42 13.59 3.26
CA LEU A 62 -4.50 14.49 2.56
C LEU A 62 -3.07 14.35 3.07
N LYS A 63 -2.90 14.06 4.37
CA LYS A 63 -1.60 13.79 4.98
C LYS A 63 -0.96 12.53 4.39
N THR A 64 -1.69 11.41 4.34
CA THR A 64 -1.20 10.18 3.68
C THR A 64 -0.82 10.44 2.23
N THR A 65 -1.69 11.13 1.49
CA THR A 65 -1.47 11.42 0.07
C THR A 65 -0.18 12.21 -0.15
N ARG A 66 0.05 13.22 0.69
CA ARG A 66 1.27 14.05 0.64
C ARG A 66 2.52 13.25 0.98
N GLU A 67 2.50 12.46 2.06
CA GLU A 67 3.64 11.61 2.45
C GLU A 67 3.94 10.56 1.36
N THR A 68 2.90 9.96 0.77
CA THR A 68 3.04 9.00 -0.34
C THR A 68 3.70 9.65 -1.55
N ALA A 69 3.22 10.83 -1.95
CA ALA A 69 3.81 11.58 -3.05
C ALA A 69 5.28 11.95 -2.76
N HIS A 70 5.58 12.37 -1.53
CA HIS A 70 6.94 12.71 -1.12
C HIS A 70 7.89 11.51 -1.22
N VAL A 71 7.50 10.35 -0.68
CA VAL A 71 8.30 9.12 -0.73
C VAL A 71 8.54 8.68 -2.18
N LEU A 72 7.50 8.71 -3.02
CA LEU A 72 7.63 8.31 -4.43
C LEU A 72 8.55 9.24 -5.22
N GLN A 73 8.45 10.56 -5.00
CA GLN A 73 9.27 11.54 -5.71
C GLN A 73 10.73 11.52 -5.26
N GLU A 74 10.99 11.39 -3.96
CA GLU A 74 12.34 11.49 -3.39
C GLU A 74 13.12 10.17 -3.50
N HIS A 75 12.45 9.02 -3.31
CA HIS A 75 13.13 7.73 -3.21
C HIS A 75 12.90 6.79 -4.40
N TYR A 76 11.83 7.00 -5.17
CA TYR A 76 11.48 6.16 -6.31
C TYR A 76 11.24 6.97 -7.60
N PRO A 77 12.16 7.90 -7.97
CA PRO A 77 12.00 8.67 -9.18
C PRO A 77 12.02 7.78 -10.42
N GLU A 78 11.24 8.17 -11.43
CA GLU A 78 11.18 7.52 -12.76
C GLU A 78 10.83 6.02 -12.76
N ARG A 79 10.31 5.46 -11.66
CA ARG A 79 9.93 4.03 -11.56
C ARG A 79 8.64 3.64 -12.27
N LEU A 80 7.79 4.61 -12.63
CA LEU A 80 6.49 4.34 -13.26
C LEU A 80 6.64 4.10 -14.77
N SER A 81 6.27 2.91 -15.28
CA SER A 81 6.10 2.70 -16.73
C SER A 81 4.67 3.03 -17.19
N LEU A 82 3.67 2.56 -16.44
CA LEU A 82 2.24 2.70 -16.70
C LEU A 82 1.48 2.65 -15.37
N ALA A 83 0.47 3.49 -15.17
CA ALA A 83 -0.47 3.42 -14.06
C ALA A 83 -1.87 3.10 -14.60
N ILE A 84 -2.44 1.99 -14.13
CA ILE A 84 -3.83 1.62 -14.36
C ILE A 84 -4.62 1.94 -13.10
N LEU A 85 -5.54 2.89 -13.23
CA LEU A 85 -6.54 3.17 -12.20
C LEU A 85 -7.79 2.36 -12.55
N TYR A 86 -8.03 1.28 -11.81
CA TYR A 86 -9.11 0.33 -12.05
C TYR A 86 -10.34 0.71 -11.21
N ASN A 87 -11.48 0.93 -11.88
CA ASN A 87 -12.74 1.37 -11.29
C ASN A 87 -12.66 2.64 -10.41
N PRO A 88 -11.90 3.70 -10.77
CA PRO A 88 -11.83 4.91 -9.97
C PRO A 88 -13.19 5.60 -9.93
N PRO A 89 -13.59 6.24 -8.82
CA PRO A 89 -14.84 6.98 -8.77
C PRO A 89 -14.91 8.04 -9.88
N LYS A 90 -16.07 8.20 -10.53
CA LYS A 90 -16.22 9.02 -11.76
C LYS A 90 -15.78 10.49 -11.61
N PHE A 91 -15.71 11.05 -10.41
CA PHE A 91 -15.20 12.40 -10.17
C PHE A 91 -13.65 12.52 -10.29
N PHE A 92 -12.91 11.40 -10.32
CA PHE A 92 -11.45 11.41 -10.47
C PHE A 92 -11.00 11.86 -11.87
N GLU A 93 -11.80 11.61 -12.91
CA GLU A 93 -11.45 12.02 -14.28
C GLU A 93 -11.36 13.55 -14.43
N PRO A 94 -12.37 14.35 -14.00
CA PRO A 94 -12.26 15.80 -13.93
C PRO A 94 -11.05 16.28 -13.11
N PHE A 95 -10.82 15.67 -11.95
CA PHE A 95 -9.65 15.99 -11.11
C PHE A 95 -8.34 15.77 -11.85
N TRP A 96 -8.20 14.63 -12.54
CA TRP A 96 -7.03 14.31 -13.34
C TRP A 96 -6.82 15.32 -14.47
N LYS A 97 -7.88 15.75 -15.16
CA LYS A 97 -7.77 16.80 -16.20
C LYS A 97 -7.19 18.11 -15.64
N VAL A 98 -7.51 18.45 -14.39
CA VAL A 98 -6.96 19.62 -13.70
C VAL A 98 -5.54 19.38 -13.19
N ALA A 99 -5.21 18.18 -12.71
CA ALA A 99 -3.89 17.85 -12.19
C ALA A 99 -2.84 17.63 -13.30
N ARG A 100 -3.25 17.12 -14.46
CA ARG A 100 -2.38 16.76 -15.59
C ARG A 100 -1.38 17.84 -16.02
N PRO A 101 -1.74 19.13 -16.14
CA PRO A 101 -0.81 20.19 -16.52
C PRO A 101 0.36 20.38 -15.55
N PHE A 102 0.21 19.96 -14.29
CA PHE A 102 1.25 20.07 -13.26
C PHE A 102 2.23 18.87 -13.25
N LEU A 103 1.95 17.83 -14.05
CA LEU A 103 2.81 16.66 -14.17
C LEU A 103 3.77 16.80 -15.34
N GLU A 104 4.97 16.23 -15.19
CA GLU A 104 5.96 16.17 -16.26
C GLU A 104 5.35 15.51 -17.52
N PRO A 105 5.67 15.99 -18.74
CA PRO A 105 5.19 15.42 -19.99
C PRO A 105 5.23 13.89 -20.08
N LYS A 106 6.30 13.27 -19.59
CA LYS A 106 6.49 11.81 -19.59
C LYS A 106 5.49 11.06 -18.71
N THR A 107 4.97 11.69 -17.66
CA THR A 107 4.04 11.07 -16.69
C THR A 107 2.59 11.16 -17.17
N ARG A 108 2.24 12.23 -17.91
CA ARG A 108 0.85 12.48 -18.36
C ARG A 108 0.25 11.36 -19.23
N ASN A 109 1.10 10.68 -20.00
CA ASN A 109 0.69 9.63 -20.93
C ASN A 109 0.73 8.22 -20.31
N LYS A 110 1.25 8.10 -19.08
CA LYS A 110 1.40 6.81 -18.40
C LYS A 110 0.16 6.43 -17.59
N VAL A 111 -0.80 7.32 -17.37
CA VAL A 111 -1.99 7.02 -16.56
C VAL A 111 -3.17 6.67 -17.44
N LYS A 112 -3.73 5.47 -17.26
CA LYS A 112 -4.95 5.00 -17.90
C LYS A 112 -6.01 4.74 -16.84
N PHE A 113 -7.22 5.20 -17.13
CA PHE A 113 -8.42 4.92 -16.35
C PHE A 113 -9.12 3.76 -17.03
N VAL A 114 -9.48 2.74 -16.28
CA VAL A 114 -10.23 1.59 -16.78
C VAL A 114 -11.40 1.31 -15.86
N TYR A 115 -12.51 0.92 -16.48
CA TYR A 115 -13.78 0.69 -15.81
C TYR A 115 -14.32 -0.68 -16.20
N SER A 116 -14.70 -1.50 -15.23
CA SER A 116 -15.15 -2.88 -15.50
C SER A 116 -16.41 -2.94 -16.36
N ASP A 117 -17.20 -1.86 -16.43
CA ASP A 117 -18.39 -1.72 -17.28
C ASP A 117 -18.09 -1.07 -18.65
N ASP A 118 -16.86 -0.64 -18.93
CA ASP A 118 -16.46 -0.07 -20.21
C ASP A 118 -15.91 -1.15 -21.16
N PRO A 119 -16.49 -1.34 -22.37
CA PRO A 119 -15.96 -2.25 -23.38
C PRO A 119 -14.49 -2.01 -23.75
N ASN A 120 -14.02 -0.76 -23.67
CA ASN A 120 -12.63 -0.41 -24.00
C ASN A 120 -11.63 -0.92 -22.96
N THR A 121 -12.08 -1.21 -21.73
CA THR A 121 -11.21 -1.75 -20.67
C THR A 121 -10.57 -3.04 -21.10
N LYS A 122 -11.33 -3.97 -21.71
CA LYS A 122 -10.78 -5.25 -22.15
C LYS A 122 -9.61 -5.07 -23.12
N GLN A 123 -9.75 -4.16 -24.08
CA GLN A 123 -8.68 -3.86 -25.03
C GLN A 123 -7.44 -3.27 -24.31
N ILE A 124 -7.63 -2.29 -23.43
CA ILE A 124 -6.53 -1.69 -22.68
C ILE A 124 -5.82 -2.76 -21.83
N MET A 125 -6.57 -3.66 -21.20
CA MET A 125 -5.98 -4.71 -20.38
C MET A 125 -5.23 -5.73 -21.24
N GLU A 126 -5.80 -6.20 -22.35
CA GLU A 126 -5.16 -7.13 -23.29
C GLU A 126 -3.87 -6.59 -23.93
N GLU A 127 -3.84 -5.28 -24.23
CA GLU A 127 -2.64 -4.63 -24.78
C GLU A 127 -1.48 -4.52 -23.77
N ASN A 128 -1.79 -4.55 -22.46
CA ASN A 128 -0.82 -4.28 -21.41
C ASN A 128 -0.60 -5.47 -20.46
N PHE A 129 -1.41 -6.52 -20.51
CA PHE A 129 -1.40 -7.64 -19.57
C PHE A 129 -1.62 -8.99 -20.25
N ASP A 130 -1.04 -10.04 -19.64
CA ASP A 130 -1.30 -11.43 -20.01
C ASP A 130 -2.59 -11.88 -19.31
N MET A 131 -3.70 -11.91 -20.04
CA MET A 131 -5.03 -12.13 -19.48
C MET A 131 -5.19 -13.51 -18.82
N GLU A 132 -4.47 -14.53 -19.28
CA GLU A 132 -4.51 -15.88 -18.70
C GLU A 132 -3.95 -15.96 -17.28
N LYS A 133 -3.12 -14.99 -16.90
CA LYS A 133 -2.49 -14.94 -15.59
C LYS A 133 -3.00 -13.77 -14.74
N MET A 134 -3.88 -12.95 -15.30
CA MET A 134 -4.49 -11.84 -14.60
C MET A 134 -5.71 -12.33 -13.83
N GLU A 135 -5.85 -11.88 -12.58
CA GLU A 135 -6.99 -12.23 -11.74
C GLU A 135 -8.30 -11.76 -12.39
N SER A 136 -9.33 -12.60 -12.29
CA SER A 136 -10.69 -12.29 -12.75
C SER A 136 -11.28 -11.01 -12.14
N ALA A 137 -10.84 -10.62 -10.94
CA ALA A 137 -11.20 -9.32 -10.32
C ALA A 137 -10.82 -8.10 -11.20
N PHE A 138 -9.76 -8.23 -12.01
CA PHE A 138 -9.29 -7.22 -12.95
C PHE A 138 -9.68 -7.50 -14.41
N GLY A 139 -10.62 -8.43 -14.62
CA GLY A 139 -11.09 -8.82 -15.95
C GLY A 139 -10.23 -9.87 -16.66
N GLY A 140 -9.30 -10.51 -15.96
CA GLY A 140 -8.51 -11.63 -16.48
C GLY A 140 -9.22 -12.98 -16.44
N ASN A 141 -8.56 -14.01 -16.95
CA ASN A 141 -9.08 -15.37 -17.06
C ASN A 141 -8.64 -16.27 -15.89
N ASP A 142 -7.80 -15.77 -14.96
CA ASP A 142 -7.44 -16.52 -13.75
C ASP A 142 -8.58 -16.46 -12.73
N ASP A 143 -9.32 -17.56 -12.64
CA ASP A 143 -10.45 -17.80 -11.75
C ASP A 143 -10.04 -18.42 -10.41
N SER A 144 -8.73 -18.58 -10.14
CA SER A 144 -8.24 -19.11 -8.85
C SER A 144 -8.51 -18.18 -7.65
N GLY A 145 -8.94 -16.94 -7.92
CA GLY A 145 -9.25 -15.93 -6.91
C GLY A 145 -8.02 -15.42 -6.15
N PHE A 146 -8.18 -14.34 -5.38
CA PHE A 146 -7.11 -13.87 -4.53
C PHE A 146 -6.92 -14.81 -3.33
N ASP A 147 -5.90 -15.66 -3.40
CA ASP A 147 -5.51 -16.53 -2.29
C ASP A 147 -4.49 -15.83 -1.39
N ILE A 148 -4.96 -15.40 -0.21
CA ILE A 148 -4.13 -14.75 0.81
C ILE A 148 -2.99 -15.64 1.30
N HIS A 149 -3.18 -16.96 1.37
CA HIS A 149 -2.13 -17.88 1.77
C HIS A 149 -1.05 -17.94 0.70
N LYS A 150 -1.42 -18.10 -0.57
CA LYS A 150 -0.47 -18.07 -1.70
C LYS A 150 0.27 -16.73 -1.79
N HIS A 151 -0.42 -15.61 -1.53
CA HIS A 151 0.20 -14.30 -1.45
C HIS A 151 1.21 -14.22 -0.29
N SER A 152 0.83 -14.68 0.90
CA SER A 152 1.70 -14.65 2.09
C SER A 152 2.93 -15.53 1.95
N GLU A 153 2.82 -16.70 1.31
CA GLU A 153 3.97 -17.58 1.06
C GLU A 153 4.93 -16.94 0.05
N ARG A 154 4.41 -16.25 -0.98
CA ARG A 154 5.24 -15.47 -1.90
C ARG A 154 6.00 -14.36 -1.18
N MET A 155 5.32 -13.61 -0.30
CA MET A 155 5.95 -12.57 0.52
C MET A 155 7.08 -13.13 1.38
N LYS A 156 6.87 -14.29 2.03
CA LYS A 156 7.92 -14.94 2.85
C LYS A 156 9.12 -15.37 2.03
N GLU A 157 8.90 -15.88 0.82
CA GLU A 157 9.99 -16.28 -0.07
C GLU A 157 10.79 -15.06 -0.55
N ASP A 158 10.12 -13.95 -0.87
CA ASP A 158 10.80 -12.70 -1.23
C ASP A 158 11.57 -12.10 -0.05
N ASP A 159 11.02 -12.16 1.17
CA ASP A 159 11.73 -11.76 2.40
C ASP A 159 12.99 -12.61 2.60
N LYS A 160 12.92 -13.92 2.37
CA LYS A 160 14.07 -14.83 2.47
C LYS A 160 15.15 -14.49 1.46
N LYS A 161 14.80 -14.20 0.20
CA LYS A 161 15.74 -13.74 -0.83
C LYS A 161 16.40 -12.43 -0.42
N ARG A 162 15.63 -11.46 0.07
CA ARG A 162 16.15 -10.16 0.54
C ARG A 162 17.13 -10.34 1.69
N LEU A 163 16.80 -11.19 2.67
CA LEU A 163 17.70 -11.51 3.78
C LEU A 163 18.98 -12.21 3.32
N ALA A 164 18.93 -13.07 2.31
CA ALA A 164 20.12 -13.70 1.74
C ALA A 164 21.05 -12.66 1.10
N VAL A 165 20.50 -11.78 0.26
CA VAL A 165 21.26 -10.67 -0.36
C VAL A 165 21.87 -9.76 0.70
N LEU A 166 21.11 -9.41 1.74
CA LEU A 166 21.63 -8.58 2.83
C LEU A 166 22.73 -9.27 3.62
N LYS A 167 22.65 -10.59 3.85
CA LYS A 167 23.72 -11.36 4.50
C LYS A 167 24.99 -11.38 3.65
N ASP A 168 24.85 -11.53 2.34
CA ASP A 168 25.98 -11.48 1.41
C ASP A 168 26.63 -10.09 1.40
N ILE A 169 25.83 -9.01 1.40
CA ILE A 169 26.29 -7.61 1.47
C ILE A 169 26.86 -7.26 2.84
N ALA A 170 26.37 -7.86 3.92
CA ALA A 170 26.84 -7.58 5.28
C ALA A 170 28.13 -8.33 5.62
N SER A 171 28.39 -9.48 4.98
CA SER A 171 29.62 -10.27 5.19
C SER A 171 30.96 -9.50 5.03
N PRO A 172 31.09 -8.41 4.25
CA PRO A 172 32.27 -7.54 4.21
C PRO A 172 32.31 -6.44 5.29
N SER A 173 31.22 -6.19 6.05
CA SER A 173 31.15 -5.08 7.02
C SER A 173 30.25 -5.41 8.23
N LEU A 174 30.57 -6.47 8.97
CA LEU A 174 29.86 -6.83 10.21
C LEU A 174 30.47 -6.08 11.40
N ASP A 175 29.96 -4.88 11.68
CA ASP A 175 30.01 -4.27 13.02
C ASP A 175 28.83 -3.31 13.30
N SER A 176 28.07 -2.87 12.29
CA SER A 176 27.07 -1.80 12.45
C SER A 176 25.59 -2.22 12.49
N LEU A 177 25.26 -3.50 12.28
CA LEU A 177 23.85 -3.94 12.10
C LEU A 177 23.16 -4.48 13.36
N SER A 178 23.67 -4.19 14.56
CA SER A 178 22.97 -4.48 15.83
C SER A 178 21.64 -3.71 15.98
N PHE A 179 21.35 -2.74 15.12
CA PHE A 179 20.14 -1.92 15.17
C PHE A 179 18.86 -2.61 14.65
N LEU A 180 18.97 -3.69 13.87
CA LEU A 180 17.80 -4.34 13.25
C LEU A 180 17.12 -5.41 14.11
N SER A 181 17.65 -5.74 15.30
CA SER A 181 16.95 -6.62 16.24
C SER A 181 15.83 -5.84 16.95
N VAL A 182 14.64 -5.83 16.36
CA VAL A 182 13.42 -5.50 17.09
C VAL A 182 13.15 -6.66 18.05
N SER A 183 13.36 -6.45 19.35
CA SER A 183 12.89 -7.37 20.38
C SER A 183 11.38 -7.23 20.54
N ASP A 184 10.65 -8.31 20.30
CA ASP A 184 9.29 -8.52 20.80
C ASP A 184 9.34 -8.56 22.34
N GLY A 185 8.92 -7.47 22.96
CA GLY A 185 8.73 -7.37 24.40
C GLY A 185 7.26 -7.58 24.77
N ALA A 186 6.82 -8.83 24.78
CA ALA A 186 5.66 -9.23 25.55
C ALA A 186 6.13 -9.55 26.98
N THR A 187 5.84 -8.68 27.94
CA THR A 187 5.92 -9.03 29.37
C THR A 187 4.69 -8.51 30.09
N SER A 188 3.77 -9.44 30.32
CA SER A 188 2.92 -9.45 31.51
C SER A 188 3.82 -9.43 32.74
N ASP A 189 3.54 -8.56 33.71
CA ASP A 189 3.59 -8.96 35.11
C ASP A 189 2.71 -8.07 35.97
N SER A 190 2.00 -8.74 36.89
CA SER A 190 1.03 -8.18 37.82
C SER A 190 1.68 -7.90 39.19
N ALA A 191 1.23 -6.80 39.80
CA ALA A 191 1.07 -6.54 41.24
C ALA A 191 2.31 -6.51 42.17
N HIS A 192 2.52 -5.36 42.84
CA HIS A 192 2.36 -5.30 44.30
C HIS A 192 2.07 -3.87 44.80
N LEU A 193 1.27 -3.82 45.87
CA LEU A 193 0.59 -2.69 46.52
C LEU A 193 1.50 -1.65 47.20
N ALA A 194 1.02 -0.41 47.25
CA ALA A 194 0.98 0.40 48.48
C ALA A 194 -0.26 1.32 48.46
N SER A 195 -0.98 1.32 49.57
CA SER A 195 -2.25 1.97 49.88
C SER A 195 -2.09 3.39 50.47
N GLU A 196 -3.24 4.01 50.80
CA GLU A 196 -3.49 5.28 51.51
C GLU A 196 -3.64 6.51 50.57
N ASP A 197 -4.68 7.34 50.61
CA ASP A 197 -5.74 7.50 51.61
C ASP A 197 -6.98 8.24 51.04
N VAL A 198 -8.08 8.10 51.79
CA VAL A 198 -9.46 8.52 51.55
C VAL A 198 -9.68 10.03 51.79
N SER A 199 -10.57 10.66 50.99
CA SER A 199 -11.55 11.62 51.52
C SER A 199 -12.70 11.83 50.52
N GLU A 200 -13.88 11.39 50.95
CA GLU A 200 -15.20 11.71 50.42
C GLU A 200 -15.51 13.21 50.58
N ASP A 201 -16.29 13.79 49.67
CA ASP A 201 -17.24 14.84 50.03
C ASP A 201 -18.40 14.85 49.01
N GLU A 202 -19.52 14.24 49.42
CA GLU A 202 -20.84 14.55 48.90
C GLU A 202 -21.24 15.96 49.31
N HIS A 203 -21.80 16.76 48.39
CA HIS A 203 -22.85 17.73 48.72
C HIS A 203 -23.68 18.08 47.47
N GLN A 204 -24.83 17.43 47.34
CA GLN A 204 -26.08 18.07 46.90
C GLN A 204 -26.88 18.40 48.18
N PRO A 205 -27.82 19.37 48.24
CA PRO A 205 -28.99 19.41 47.35
C PRO A 205 -29.67 20.80 47.11
N HIS A 206 -30.84 20.73 46.45
CA HIS A 206 -31.93 21.73 46.32
C HIS A 206 -31.72 22.92 45.37
N GLY A 207 -32.68 23.35 44.54
CA GLY A 207 -34.08 22.95 44.31
C GLY A 207 -34.84 24.04 43.53
N MET A 208 -35.85 23.60 42.76
CA MET A 208 -37.07 24.28 42.25
C MET A 208 -37.02 25.55 41.37
N SER A 209 -37.72 25.48 40.22
CA SER A 209 -39.03 26.12 39.91
C SER A 209 -39.12 26.45 38.41
N GLU A 210 -39.90 25.70 37.62
CA GLU A 210 -41.26 26.02 37.15
C GLU A 210 -41.43 27.38 36.44
N LYS A 211 -41.58 27.34 35.11
CA LYS A 211 -42.82 27.67 34.39
C LYS A 211 -42.74 27.20 32.94
#